data_AF-A0A9X9FS06-F1
#
_entry.id   AF-A0A9X9FS06-F1
#
_cell.length_a   1.000
_cell.length_b   1.000
_cell.length_c   1.000
_cell.angle_alpha   90.00
_cell.angle_beta   90.00
_cell.angle_gamma   90.00
#
_symmetry.space_group_name_H-M   'P 1'
#
loop_
_entity.id
_entity.type
_entity.pdbx_description
1 polymer ?
#
loop_
_entity_poly.entity_id
_entity_poly.type
_entity_poly.pdbx_seq_one_letter_code
_entity_poly.pdbx_strand_id
1 'polypeptide(L)' 'MMRQSITRYMAEKDAVYGEAFRLWREGKDTLEIGRIMGISEADAHRRVHIMISHENRRPARFVKHGTLS' A
#
# COMPACT_ATOMS: atom_id res chain seq x y z
N MET A 1 -15.62 19.04 -4.54
CA MET A 1 -14.48 18.13 -4.28
C MET A 1 -14.90 16.73 -4.72
N MET A 2 -14.47 16.26 -5.89
CA MET A 2 -14.85 14.94 -6.42
C MET A 2 -14.20 13.83 -5.58
N ARG A 3 -15.03 12.97 -5.00
CA ARG A 3 -14.61 11.79 -4.23
C ARG A 3 -14.04 10.78 -5.24
N GLN A 4 -12.73 10.58 -5.26
CA GLN A 4 -12.11 9.57 -6.12
C GLN A 4 -12.72 8.20 -5.79
N SER A 5 -13.12 7.45 -6.83
CA SER A 5 -13.61 6.09 -6.65
C SER A 5 -12.49 5.24 -6.05
N ILE A 6 -12.81 4.48 -4.99
CA ILE A 6 -11.87 3.63 -4.23
C ILE A 6 -11.05 2.73 -5.18
N THR A 7 -11.68 2.26 -6.26
CA THR A 7 -11.08 1.43 -7.31
C THR A 7 -9.94 2.12 -8.06
N ARG A 8 -10.07 3.41 -8.37
CA ARG A 8 -9.02 4.18 -9.07
C ARG A 8 -7.85 4.47 -8.16
N TYR A 9 -8.14 4.83 -6.91
CA TYR A 9 -7.12 5.05 -5.88
C TYR A 9 -6.28 3.78 -5.63
N MET A 10 -6.91 2.61 -5.58
CA MET A 10 -6.21 1.33 -5.44
C MET A 10 -5.34 1.02 -6.67
N ALA A 11 -5.85 1.24 -7.89
CA ALA A 11 -5.10 1.00 -9.12
C ALA A 11 -3.87 1.91 -9.28
N GLU A 12 -4.00 3.20 -8.96
CA GLU A 12 -2.88 4.15 -8.98
C GLU A 12 -1.81 3.78 -7.93
N LYS A 13 -2.23 3.27 -6.77
CA LYS A 13 -1.30 2.79 -5.74
C LYS A 13 -0.57 1.51 -6.16
N ASP A 14 -1.26 0.57 -6.78
CA ASP A 14 -0.64 -0.67 -7.25
C ASP A 14 0.42 -0.41 -8.32
N ALA A 15 0.19 0.58 -9.19
CA ALA A 15 1.16 1.01 -10.19
C ALA A 15 2.45 1.59 -9.57
N VAL A 16 2.37 2.24 -8.40
CA VAL A 16 3.51 2.91 -7.76
C VAL A 16 4.23 2.01 -6.75
N TYR A 17 3.46 1.21 -6.00
CA TYR A 17 3.94 0.45 -4.84
C TYR A 17 3.90 -1.07 -5.05
N GLY A 18 3.05 -1.57 -5.94
CA GLY A 18 2.75 -3.00 -6.07
C GLY A 18 3.93 -3.83 -6.55
N GLU A 19 4.83 -3.27 -7.35
CA GLU A 19 6.03 -3.97 -7.82
C GLU A 19 7.05 -4.19 -6.70
N ALA A 20 7.36 -3.15 -5.91
CA ALA A 20 8.22 -3.28 -4.73
C ALA A 20 7.68 -4.32 -3.74
N PHE A 21 6.36 -4.34 -3.55
CA PHE A 21 5.70 -5.28 -2.65
C PHE A 21 5.72 -6.73 -3.16
N ARG A 22 5.55 -6.96 -4.48
CA ARG A 22 5.69 -8.29 -5.09
C ARG A 22 7.10 -8.84 -4.89
N LEU A 23 8.13 -8.04 -5.17
CA LEU A 23 9.52 -8.44 -4.98
C LEU A 23 9.83 -8.77 -3.51
N TRP A 24 9.27 -8.00 -2.57
CA TRP A 24 9.40 -8.30 -1.14
C TRP A 24 8.72 -9.63 -0.77
N ARG A 25 7.53 -9.92 -1.32
CA ARG A 25 6.82 -11.20 -1.13
C ARG A 25 7.58 -12.40 -1.71
N GLU A 26 8.42 -12.18 -2.72
CA GLU A 26 9.34 -13.18 -3.27
C GLU A 26 10.61 -13.38 -2.41
N GLY A 27 10.75 -12.63 -1.32
CA GLY A 27 11.85 -12.76 -0.37
C GLY A 27 13.03 -11.82 -0.61
N LYS A 28 12.90 -10.83 -1.51
CA LYS A 28 13.97 -9.85 -1.75
C LYS A 28 14.04 -8.80 -0.65
N ASP A 29 15.26 -8.40 -0.30
CA ASP A 29 15.48 -7.31 0.64
C ASP A 29 15.31 -5.92 -0.01
N THR A 30 15.30 -4.87 0.81
CA THR A 30 15.09 -3.49 0.34
C THR A 30 16.21 -2.96 -0.55
N LEU A 31 17.43 -3.46 -0.37
CA LEU A 31 18.58 -3.08 -1.19
C LEU A 31 18.49 -3.73 -2.58
N GLU A 32 18.14 -5.02 -2.64
CA GLU A 32 17.88 -5.75 -3.88
C GLU A 32 16.73 -5.14 -4.68
N ILE A 33 15.62 -4.81 -4.01
CA ILE A 33 14.46 -4.14 -4.62
C ILE A 33 14.87 -2.79 -5.20
N GLY A 34 15.63 -2.00 -4.44
CA GLY A 34 16.15 -0.71 -4.90
C GLY A 34 16.97 -0.85 -6.18
N ARG A 35 17.85 -1.84 -6.25
CA ARG A 35 18.66 -2.14 -7.45
C ARG A 35 17.82 -2.57 -8.64
N ILE A 36 16.85 -3.46 -8.45
CA ILE A 36 15.96 -3.95 -9.53
C ILE A 36 15.13 -2.82 -10.11
N MET A 37 14.60 -1.94 -9.26
CA MET A 37 13.69 -0.87 -9.66
C MET A 37 14.39 0.44 -10.04
N GLY A 38 15.71 0.54 -9.86
CA GLY A 38 16.47 1.78 -10.09
C GLY A 38 16.10 2.91 -9.11
N ILE A 39 15.78 2.57 -7.86
CA ILE A 39 15.41 3.51 -6.80
C ILE A 39 16.32 3.38 -5.58
N SER A 40 16.28 4.36 -4.68
CA SER A 40 17.01 4.28 -3.41
C SER A 40 16.45 3.16 -2.52
N GLU A 41 17.29 2.58 -1.66
CA GLU A 41 16.86 1.60 -0.66
C GLU A 41 15.78 2.19 0.28
N ALA A 42 15.94 3.46 0.66
CA ALA A 42 14.96 4.18 1.49
C ALA A 42 13.58 4.26 0.79
N ASP A 43 13.56 4.51 -0.51
CA ASP A 43 12.32 4.50 -1.29
C ASP A 43 11.73 3.11 -1.38
N ALA A 44 12.53 2.07 -1.63
CA ALA A 44 12.06 0.69 -1.64
C ALA A 44 11.41 0.31 -0.30
N HIS A 45 12.09 0.60 0.81
CA HIS A 45 11.56 0.37 2.16
C HIS A 45 10.25 1.13 2.40
N ARG A 46 10.18 2.40 2.00
CA ARG A 46 8.96 3.21 2.13
C ARG A 46 7.79 2.61 1.36
N ARG A 47 8.01 2.17 0.12
CA ARG A 47 6.96 1.59 -0.75
C ARG A 47 6.43 0.27 -0.17
N VAL A 48 7.32 -0.60 0.29
CA VAL A 48 6.95 -1.87 0.95
C VAL A 48 6.16 -1.60 2.23
N HIS A 49 6.64 -0.69 3.09
CA HIS A 49 5.96 -0.33 4.34
C HIS A 49 4.53 0.20 4.11
N ILE A 50 4.35 1.04 3.08
CA ILE A 50 3.03 1.56 2.70
C ILE A 50 2.08 0.41 2.35
N MET A 51 2.52 -0.57 1.55
CA MET A 51 1.68 -1.70 1.15
C MET A 51 1.35 -2.63 2.31
N ILE A 52 2.32 -2.95 3.17
CA ILE A 52 2.08 -3.72 4.40
C ILE A 52 1.07 -3.00 5.30
N SER A 53 1.20 -1.69 5.46
CA SER A 53 0.23 -0.89 6.22
C SER A 53 -1.17 -0.95 5.61
N HIS A 54 -1.27 -0.96 4.27
CA HIS A 54 -2.54 -1.09 3.57
C HIS A 54 -3.18 -2.46 3.72
N GLU A 55 -2.42 -3.56 3.62
CA GLU A 55 -2.94 -4.92 3.87
C GLU A 55 -3.42 -5.09 5.33
N ASN A 56 -2.66 -4.54 6.28
CA ASN A 56 -2.98 -4.66 7.71
C ASN A 56 -4.14 -3.74 8.16
N ARG A 57 -4.49 -2.73 7.35
CA ARG A 57 -5.65 -1.89 7.63
C ARG A 57 -6.93 -2.69 7.38
N ARG A 58 -7.47 -3.29 8.45
CA ARG A 58 -8.87 -3.70 8.51
C ARG A 58 -9.74 -2.54 7.99
N PRO A 59 -10.70 -2.77 7.07
CA PRO A 59 -11.61 -1.71 6.67
C PRO A 59 -12.28 -1.19 7.94
N ALA A 60 -12.14 0.12 8.19
CA ALA A 60 -12.78 0.76 9.32
C ALA A 60 -14.28 0.50 9.22
N ARG A 61 -14.78 -0.46 10.00
CA ARG A 61 -16.21 -0.64 10.19
C ARG A 61 -16.65 0.56 11.00
N PHE A 62 -17.20 1.57 10.33
CA PHE A 62 -17.99 2.58 10.99
C PHE A 62 -19.19 1.86 11.61
N VAL A 63 -19.07 1.49 12.88
CA VAL A 63 -20.22 1.07 13.68
C VAL A 63 -21.15 2.28 13.71
N LYS A 64 -22.28 2.20 13.00
CA LYS A 64 -23.35 3.18 13.17
C LYS A 64 -23.82 3.06 14.61
N HIS A 65 -23.35 3.94 15.49
CA HIS A 65 -24.01 4.17 16.77
C HIS A 65 -25.34 4.88 16.48
N GLY A 66 -26.37 4.08 16.19
CA GLY A 66 -27.78 4.45 16.33
C GLY A 66 -28.42 3.33 17.16
N THR A 67 -29.20 3.56 18.19
CA THR A 67 -29.99 4.73 18.59
C THR A 67 -30.10 4.69 20.11
N LEU A 68 -30.05 5.83 20.79
CA LEU A 68 -30.63 5.95 22.13
C LEU A 68 -32.12 5.65 21.97
N SER A 69 -32.55 4.49 22.47
CA SER A 69 -33.95 4.14 22.72
C SER A 69 -34.27 4.38 24.18
#